data_AF-A0A7K2KTI8-F1
#
_entry.id   AF-A0A7K2KTI8-F1
#
_cell.length_a   1.000
_cell.length_b   1.000
_cell.length_c   1.000
_cell.angle_alpha   90.00
_cell.angle_beta   90.00
_cell.angle_gamma   90.00
#
_symmetry.space_group_name_H-M   'P 1'
#
loop_
_entity.id
_entity.type
_entity.pdbx_description
1 polymer ?
#
loop_
_entity_poly.entity_id
_entity_poly.type
_entity_poly.pdbx_seq_one_letter_code
_entity_poly.pdbx_strand_id
1 'polypeptide(L)'
;MTFPLPDSVDALKDMIGREITSLRAAVRRHAERPLGGSCGGEPASPLRSLAVLPASAETDGAAAPCLCGVHEPGGSGFCSVLAAILASAVLLEPIQDDTGAVRDFRIVAGNRVRSADWLEPPEHQVGQRFLEARPGAASSGLLAALADVVDTGTPLDGLVVDYTEQRLGRIHRAPLLYYAARCGVQVLATWQPVQTQAELLTIDAQFLASMGWGHWDLLSGKITWSEGLSRIFHADVRMPWSLEQLCDALLPDDLPALAEFLSSVLAGEEPAWTRIRFLVL
;
A
#
# COMPACT_ATOMS: atom_id res chain seq x y z
N MET A 1 -25.49 0.76 -19.68
CA MET A 1 -25.33 1.54 -20.94
C MET A 1 -24.13 0.95 -21.65
N THR A 2 -24.33 0.27 -22.76
CA THR A 2 -23.24 -0.38 -23.51
C THR A 2 -22.52 0.70 -24.30
N PHE A 3 -21.36 1.14 -23.80
CA PHE A 3 -20.48 2.01 -24.59
C PHE A 3 -20.01 1.22 -25.82
N PRO A 4 -19.89 1.86 -27.00
CA PRO A 4 -19.33 1.18 -28.15
C PRO A 4 -17.91 0.74 -27.80
N LEU A 5 -17.60 -0.52 -28.09
CA LEU A 5 -16.25 -1.05 -27.93
C LEU A 5 -15.30 -0.28 -28.85
N PRO A 6 -14.05 -0.03 -28.43
CA PRO A 6 -13.08 0.66 -29.27
C PRO A 6 -12.75 -0.15 -30.54
N ASP A 7 -12.88 0.50 -31.69
CA ASP A 7 -12.67 -0.10 -33.01
C ASP A 7 -11.21 -0.02 -33.51
N SER A 8 -10.30 0.60 -32.73
CA SER A 8 -8.87 0.68 -33.02
C SER A 8 -8.00 0.59 -31.76
N VAL A 9 -6.73 0.25 -31.93
CA VAL A 9 -5.73 0.22 -30.83
C VAL A 9 -5.61 1.59 -30.16
N ASP A 10 -5.60 2.67 -30.93
CA ASP A 10 -5.54 4.04 -30.39
C ASP A 10 -6.80 4.36 -29.57
N ALA A 11 -7.99 3.97 -30.07
CA ALA A 11 -9.24 4.17 -29.33
C ALA A 11 -9.26 3.36 -28.02
N LEU A 12 -8.67 2.16 -28.00
CA LEU A 12 -8.53 1.33 -26.81
C LEU A 12 -7.59 1.99 -25.78
N LYS A 13 -6.43 2.49 -26.22
CA LYS A 13 -5.50 3.24 -25.36
C LYS A 13 -6.16 4.48 -24.76
N ASP A 14 -6.87 5.25 -25.58
CA ASP A 14 -7.61 6.43 -25.14
C ASP A 14 -8.68 6.09 -24.09
N MET A 15 -9.37 4.97 -24.25
CA MET A 15 -10.33 4.47 -23.26
C MET A 15 -9.64 4.18 -21.93
N ILE A 16 -8.54 3.42 -21.95
CA ILE A 16 -7.75 3.08 -20.75
C ILE A 16 -7.28 4.37 -20.05
N GLY A 17 -6.70 5.31 -20.82
CA GLY A 17 -6.19 6.58 -20.29
C GLY A 17 -7.27 7.44 -19.63
N ARG A 18 -8.46 7.54 -20.24
CA ARG A 18 -9.61 8.25 -19.64
C ARG A 18 -10.05 7.61 -18.33
N GLU A 19 -10.15 6.29 -18.28
CA GLU A 19 -10.63 5.59 -17.09
C GLU A 19 -9.65 5.72 -15.92
N ILE A 20 -8.35 5.53 -16.19
CA ILE A 20 -7.28 5.75 -15.20
C ILE A 20 -7.33 7.19 -14.66
N THR A 21 -7.54 8.17 -15.54
CA THR A 21 -7.63 9.59 -15.15
C THR A 21 -8.84 9.86 -14.26
N SER A 22 -9.99 9.29 -14.61
CA SER A 22 -11.23 9.36 -13.82
C SER A 22 -11.04 8.75 -12.43
N LEU A 23 -10.47 7.54 -12.36
CA LEU A 23 -10.18 6.83 -11.12
C LEU A 23 -9.25 7.64 -10.21
N ARG A 24 -8.13 8.14 -10.74
CA ARG A 24 -7.18 8.97 -9.97
C ARG A 24 -7.83 10.25 -9.46
N ALA A 25 -8.67 10.91 -10.26
CA ALA A 25 -9.40 12.09 -9.84
C ALA A 25 -10.46 11.80 -8.76
N ALA A 26 -11.13 10.65 -8.81
CA ALA A 26 -12.06 10.22 -7.77
C ALA A 26 -11.35 9.99 -6.43
N VAL A 27 -10.21 9.29 -6.45
CA VAL A 27 -9.40 9.03 -5.24
C VAL A 27 -8.86 10.31 -4.63
N ARG A 28 -8.33 11.24 -5.45
CA ARG A 28 -7.87 12.55 -4.96
C ARG A 28 -8.98 13.34 -4.28
N ARG A 29 -10.18 13.40 -4.87
CA ARG A 29 -11.34 14.06 -4.25
C ARG A 29 -11.75 13.43 -2.92
N HIS A 30 -11.58 12.12 -2.78
CA HIS A 30 -11.88 11.43 -1.52
C HIS A 30 -10.81 11.68 -0.46
N ALA A 31 -9.54 11.73 -0.85
CA ALA A 31 -8.41 12.07 0.01
C ALA A 31 -8.40 13.55 0.44
N GLU A 32 -8.86 14.47 -0.42
CA GLU A 32 -8.92 15.91 -0.17
C GLU A 32 -10.17 16.35 0.60
N ARG A 33 -11.15 15.46 0.81
CA ARG A 33 -12.39 15.82 1.52
C ARG A 33 -12.03 16.07 2.99
N PRO A 34 -12.07 17.32 3.48
CA PRO A 34 -11.77 17.59 4.87
C PRO A 34 -12.82 16.87 5.71
N LEU A 35 -12.38 16.17 6.75
CA LEU A 35 -13.27 15.67 7.80
C LEU A 35 -14.03 16.89 8.36
N GLY A 36 -15.31 16.99 8.02
CA GLY A 36 -16.17 18.07 8.50
C GLY A 36 -16.35 17.96 10.00
N GLY A 37 -15.81 18.95 10.73
CA GLY A 37 -16.01 19.16 12.16
C GLY A 37 -14.97 20.10 12.77
N SER A 38 -15.21 21.42 12.68
CA SER A 38 -14.43 22.53 13.25
C SER A 38 -14.19 22.38 14.76
N CYS A 39 -13.02 22.77 15.29
CA CYS A 39 -12.82 24.15 15.75
C CYS A 39 -11.33 24.53 15.92
N GLY A 40 -10.95 25.62 15.22
CA GLY A 40 -10.14 26.73 15.76
C GLY A 40 -8.69 26.48 16.19
N GLY A 41 -7.76 26.73 15.27
CA GLY A 41 -6.35 27.02 15.57
C GLY A 41 -5.57 27.23 14.27
N GLU A 42 -4.97 28.40 14.09
CA GLU A 42 -4.29 28.88 12.87
C GLU A 42 -3.34 27.86 12.23
N PRO A 43 -3.25 27.80 10.87
CA PRO A 43 -2.25 26.97 10.21
C PRO A 43 -0.89 27.66 10.26
N ALA A 44 -0.03 27.24 11.19
CA ALA A 44 1.40 27.54 11.12
C ALA A 44 2.05 26.62 10.06
N SER A 45 2.32 27.19 8.89
CA SER A 45 3.33 26.66 7.96
C SER A 45 4.68 26.63 8.68
N PRO A 46 5.55 25.63 8.39
CA PRO A 46 6.59 25.99 7.45
C PRO A 46 6.96 24.86 6.48
N LEU A 47 6.99 25.25 5.21
CA LEU A 47 8.00 24.78 4.26
C LEU A 47 9.40 24.96 4.88
N ARG A 48 10.12 23.85 5.12
CA ARG A 48 11.58 23.87 5.13
C ARG A 48 12.10 22.83 4.15
N SER A 49 12.64 23.40 3.07
CA SER A 49 13.56 22.81 2.11
C SER A 49 14.57 21.89 2.81
N LEU A 50 14.58 20.60 2.47
CA LEU A 50 15.66 19.70 2.85
C LEU A 50 16.67 19.68 1.69
N ALA A 51 17.78 20.38 1.93
CA ALA A 51 18.98 20.27 1.14
C ALA A 51 19.54 18.84 1.25
N VAL A 52 19.84 18.25 0.09
CA VAL A 52 20.61 17.03 -0.05
C VAL A 52 22.05 17.30 0.39
N LEU A 53 22.54 16.57 1.39
CA LEU A 53 23.97 16.36 1.61
C LEU A 53 24.22 14.87 1.94
N PRO A 54 25.38 14.33 1.53
CA PRO A 54 25.56 12.90 1.30
C PRO A 54 25.90 12.10 2.57
N ALA A 55 25.80 10.78 2.42
CA ALA A 55 26.06 9.77 3.40
C ALA A 55 27.47 9.84 4.02
N SER A 56 27.52 9.83 5.35
CA SER A 56 28.68 9.42 6.13
C SER A 56 28.22 8.32 7.08
N ALA A 57 28.76 7.13 6.86
CA ALA A 57 28.57 5.97 7.71
C ALA A 57 29.41 6.10 8.98
N GLU A 58 28.77 6.17 10.14
CA GLU A 58 29.31 5.71 11.42
C GLU A 58 28.14 5.11 12.22
N THR A 59 27.96 3.79 12.12
CA THR A 59 27.07 3.01 12.99
C THR A 59 27.77 2.77 14.32
N ASP A 60 27.61 3.71 15.24
CA ASP A 60 27.65 3.40 16.66
C ASP A 60 26.27 2.87 17.06
N GLY A 61 26.22 1.90 17.98
CA GLY A 61 25.02 1.13 18.38
C GLY A 61 23.92 1.96 19.04
N ALA A 62 23.31 2.88 18.29
CA ALA A 62 22.15 3.64 18.71
C ALA A 62 20.94 2.70 18.75
N ALA A 63 20.48 2.39 19.95
CA ALA A 63 19.19 1.76 20.16
C ALA A 63 18.11 2.55 19.39
N ALA A 64 17.20 1.82 18.72
CA ALA A 64 16.10 2.42 17.98
C ALA A 64 15.35 3.45 18.87
N PRO A 65 14.96 4.61 18.33
CA PRO A 65 14.28 5.63 19.11
C PRO A 65 12.96 5.05 19.63
N CYS A 66 12.77 5.06 20.95
CA CYS A 66 11.52 4.69 21.57
C CYS A 66 11.21 5.64 22.73
N LEU A 67 9.92 5.78 23.06
CA LEU A 67 9.43 6.61 24.15
C LEU A 67 8.89 5.77 25.31
N CYS A 68 9.22 4.48 25.36
CA CYS A 68 8.81 3.68 26.50
C CYS A 68 9.61 4.12 27.73
N GLY A 69 8.95 4.28 28.88
CA GLY A 69 9.61 4.66 30.13
C GLY A 69 10.57 3.62 30.71
N VAL A 70 10.95 2.59 29.93
CA VAL A 70 11.65 1.38 30.37
C VAL A 70 12.95 1.15 29.59
N HIS A 71 13.44 2.14 28.82
CA HIS A 71 14.73 2.04 28.13
C HIS A 71 15.94 2.32 29.05
N GLU A 72 15.90 1.81 30.29
CA GLU A 72 17.14 1.60 31.03
C GLU A 72 17.87 0.39 30.43
N PRO A 73 19.21 0.42 30.31
CA PRO A 73 19.97 -0.74 29.87
C PRO A 73 19.76 -1.90 30.85
N GLY A 74 18.89 -2.86 30.48
CA GLY A 74 18.44 -3.98 31.32
C GLY A 74 16.91 -4.11 31.50
N GLY A 75 16.10 -3.21 30.92
CA GLY A 75 14.64 -3.17 31.12
C GLY A 75 13.83 -4.20 30.34
N SER A 76 12.79 -4.75 30.98
CA SER A 76 11.76 -5.67 30.46
C SER A 76 10.73 -5.04 29.52
N GLY A 77 11.12 -4.01 28.77
CA GLY A 77 10.23 -3.25 27.89
C GLY A 77 9.86 -4.04 26.63
N PHE A 78 8.56 -4.08 26.30
CA PHE A 78 8.03 -4.76 25.11
C PHE A 78 8.63 -4.25 23.78
N CYS A 79 9.19 -3.04 23.74
CA CYS A 79 9.87 -2.48 22.56
C CYS A 79 11.07 -3.32 22.11
N SER A 80 11.78 -3.97 23.04
CA SER A 80 12.94 -4.81 22.73
C SER A 80 12.59 -6.01 21.84
N VAL A 81 11.37 -6.53 21.97
CA VAL A 81 10.86 -7.67 21.19
C VAL A 81 10.52 -7.26 19.75
N LEU A 82 10.22 -5.98 19.48
CA LEU A 82 9.88 -5.50 18.14
C LEU A 82 10.99 -5.77 17.11
N ALA A 83 12.25 -5.77 17.55
CA ALA A 83 13.40 -6.06 16.69
C ALA A 83 13.42 -7.51 16.17
N ALA A 84 12.74 -8.45 16.84
CA ALA A 84 12.62 -9.84 16.43
C ALA A 84 11.43 -10.10 15.48
N ILE A 85 10.51 -9.14 15.32
CA ILE A 85 9.33 -9.28 14.47
C ILE A 85 9.72 -8.98 13.01
N LEU A 86 9.42 -9.93 12.11
CA LEU A 86 9.75 -9.83 10.68
C LEU A 86 8.70 -9.09 9.83
N ALA A 87 7.56 -8.74 10.43
CA ALA A 87 6.56 -7.84 9.87
C ALA A 87 6.81 -6.39 10.37
N SER A 88 6.25 -5.39 9.69
CA SER A 88 6.25 -4.03 10.26
C SER A 88 5.47 -4.04 11.56
N ALA A 89 6.02 -3.45 12.62
CA ALA A 89 5.44 -3.50 13.95
C ALA A 89 5.56 -2.17 14.69
N VAL A 90 4.52 -1.82 15.43
CA VAL A 90 4.45 -0.64 16.31
C VAL A 90 3.81 -1.00 17.64
N LEU A 91 4.28 -0.31 18.67
CA LEU A 91 3.63 -0.25 19.97
C LEU A 91 2.91 1.09 20.08
N LEU A 92 1.60 1.03 20.28
CA LEU A 92 0.68 2.17 20.27
C LEU A 92 0.15 2.42 21.66
N GLU A 93 0.18 3.68 22.09
CA GLU A 93 -0.48 4.14 23.30
C GLU A 93 -1.78 4.86 22.91
N PRO A 94 -2.95 4.45 23.43
CA PRO A 94 -4.22 5.08 23.09
C PRO A 94 -4.28 6.52 23.60
N ILE A 95 -4.69 7.45 22.75
CA ILE A 95 -5.03 8.82 23.10
C ILE A 95 -6.54 8.88 23.25
N GLN A 96 -7.01 8.94 24.48
CA GLN A 96 -8.43 8.97 24.82
C GLN A 96 -8.93 10.41 24.98
N ASP A 97 -10.21 10.63 24.71
CA ASP A 97 -10.90 11.87 25.09
C ASP A 97 -11.45 11.78 26.53
N ASP A 98 -12.10 12.85 26.98
CA ASP A 98 -12.69 12.96 28.33
C ASP A 98 -13.78 11.90 28.61
N THR A 99 -14.30 11.23 27.57
CA THR A 99 -15.29 10.15 27.68
C THR A 99 -14.66 8.76 27.75
N GLY A 100 -13.33 8.67 27.63
CA GLY A 100 -12.58 7.41 27.57
C GLY A 100 -12.52 6.79 26.18
N ALA A 101 -13.13 7.41 25.16
CA ALA A 101 -13.12 6.91 23.80
C ALA A 101 -11.76 7.20 23.13
N VAL A 102 -11.22 6.20 22.41
CA VAL A 102 -9.93 6.35 21.70
C VAL A 102 -10.12 7.24 20.48
N ARG A 103 -9.39 8.36 20.43
CA ARG A 103 -9.40 9.32 19.31
C ARG A 103 -8.29 9.06 18.29
N ASP A 104 -7.13 8.68 18.78
CA ASP A 104 -5.95 8.36 17.98
C ASP A 104 -4.99 7.53 18.86
N PHE A 105 -3.82 7.21 18.34
CA PHE A 105 -2.75 6.54 19.08
C PHE A 105 -1.45 7.33 18.97
N ARG A 106 -0.63 7.29 20.02
CA ARG A 106 0.77 7.73 19.97
C ARG A 106 1.65 6.53 19.66
N ILE A 107 2.57 6.69 18.70
CA ILE A 107 3.56 5.64 18.39
C ILE A 107 4.66 5.71 19.45
N VAL A 108 4.74 4.72 20.33
CA VAL A 108 5.71 4.66 21.44
C VAL A 108 7.00 3.97 21.01
N ALA A 109 6.88 2.94 20.18
CA ALA A 109 8.01 2.22 19.61
C ALA A 109 7.63 1.66 18.24
N GLY A 110 8.63 1.44 17.39
CA GLY A 110 8.48 0.78 16.11
C GLY A 110 9.75 0.00 15.75
N ASN A 111 9.66 -0.90 14.78
CA ASN A 111 10.81 -1.59 14.22
C ASN A 111 11.29 -1.00 12.88
N ARG A 112 12.43 -1.50 12.40
CA ARG A 112 13.07 -1.15 11.12
C ARG A 112 12.41 -1.77 9.88
N VAL A 113 11.41 -2.63 10.04
CA VAL A 113 10.84 -3.40 8.93
C VAL A 113 9.87 -2.52 8.15
N ARG A 114 10.15 -2.32 6.86
CA ARG A 114 9.26 -1.62 5.93
C ARG A 114 8.26 -2.59 5.32
N SER A 115 6.99 -2.21 5.29
CA SER A 115 5.94 -2.97 4.59
C SER A 115 5.87 -2.62 3.10
N ALA A 116 6.49 -1.53 2.66
CA ALA A 116 6.68 -1.20 1.25
C ALA A 116 7.88 -0.27 1.11
N ASP A 117 8.56 -0.28 -0.03
CA ASP A 117 9.78 0.52 -0.25
C ASP A 117 9.57 2.03 -0.05
N TRP A 118 8.37 2.51 -0.39
CA TRP A 118 7.98 3.91 -0.29
C TRP A 118 7.44 4.32 1.09
N LEU A 119 7.22 3.34 1.99
CA LEU A 119 6.78 3.60 3.37
C LEU A 119 7.99 3.72 4.29
N GLU A 120 7.95 4.70 5.19
CA GLU A 120 8.90 4.79 6.28
C GLU A 120 8.77 3.59 7.24
N PRO A 121 9.88 3.13 7.83
CA PRO A 121 9.83 2.07 8.81
C PRO A 121 9.19 2.65 10.09
N PRO A 122 8.43 1.84 10.83
CA PRO A 122 7.79 2.25 12.07
C PRO A 122 8.67 3.02 13.07
N GLU A 123 9.95 2.67 13.19
CA GLU A 123 10.88 3.35 14.11
C GLU A 123 11.12 4.83 13.79
N HIS A 124 10.98 5.27 12.54
CA HIS A 124 11.07 6.69 12.18
C HIS A 124 9.80 7.48 12.50
N GLN A 125 8.75 6.80 12.97
CA GLN A 125 7.44 7.39 13.25
C GLN A 125 7.17 7.54 14.75
N VAL A 126 8.14 7.15 15.60
CA VAL A 126 8.03 7.24 17.05
C VAL A 126 7.78 8.69 17.50
N GLY A 127 6.84 8.85 18.44
CA GLY A 127 6.41 10.12 19.00
C GLY A 127 5.28 10.81 18.24
N GLN A 128 5.05 10.45 16.99
CA GLN A 128 3.96 11.00 16.19
C GLN A 128 2.62 10.35 16.56
N ARG A 129 1.52 11.04 16.19
CA ARG A 129 0.20 10.41 16.18
C ARG A 129 0.10 9.40 15.04
N PHE A 130 -0.63 8.32 15.25
CA PHE A 130 -0.72 7.23 14.28
C PHE A 130 -1.32 7.69 12.96
N LEU A 131 -2.42 8.46 12.98
CA LEU A 131 -3.01 9.00 11.76
C LEU A 131 -2.20 10.14 11.12
N GLU A 132 -1.35 10.83 11.88
CA GLU A 132 -0.42 11.82 11.33
C GLU A 132 0.73 11.14 10.59
N ALA A 133 1.30 10.10 11.21
CA ALA A 133 2.39 9.31 10.61
C ALA A 133 1.92 8.47 9.42
N ARG A 134 0.66 8.01 9.46
CA ARG A 134 0.05 7.10 8.49
C ARG A 134 -1.34 7.56 8.06
N PRO A 135 -1.45 8.67 7.30
CA PRO A 135 -2.73 9.26 6.94
C PRO A 135 -3.61 8.35 6.09
N GLY A 136 -3.01 7.41 5.34
CA GLY A 136 -3.75 6.41 4.56
C GLY A 136 -4.58 5.42 5.39
N ALA A 137 -4.40 5.39 6.72
CA ALA A 137 -5.19 4.56 7.63
C ALA A 137 -6.53 5.21 8.05
N ALA A 138 -6.72 6.50 7.80
CA ALA A 138 -7.88 7.23 8.33
C ALA A 138 -9.22 6.77 7.72
N SER A 139 -9.22 6.38 6.44
CA SER A 139 -10.42 5.97 5.70
C SER A 139 -10.63 4.46 5.64
N SER A 140 -9.77 3.65 6.26
CA SER A 140 -9.78 2.19 6.11
C SER A 140 -10.52 1.43 7.21
N GLY A 141 -11.05 2.12 8.22
CA GLY A 141 -11.63 1.49 9.41
C GLY A 141 -10.59 0.92 10.38
N LEU A 142 -9.29 1.00 10.07
CA LEU A 142 -8.21 0.49 10.93
C LEU A 142 -8.20 1.15 12.31
N LEU A 143 -8.40 2.48 12.38
CA LEU A 143 -8.43 3.18 13.67
C LEU A 143 -9.56 2.62 14.58
N ALA A 144 -10.75 2.42 14.01
CA ALA A 144 -11.88 1.88 14.76
C ALA A 144 -11.59 0.45 15.24
N ALA A 145 -11.04 -0.40 14.37
CA ALA A 145 -10.65 -1.76 14.74
C ALA A 145 -9.58 -1.78 15.86
N LEU A 146 -8.60 -0.88 15.83
CA LEU A 146 -7.62 -0.76 16.92
C LEU A 146 -8.26 -0.24 18.22
N ALA A 147 -9.21 0.68 18.13
CA ALA A 147 -9.97 1.15 19.29
C ALA A 147 -10.80 0.02 19.91
N ASP A 148 -11.43 -0.84 19.09
CA ASP A 148 -12.17 -2.01 19.56
C ASP A 148 -11.26 -3.01 20.30
N VAL A 149 -10.00 -3.19 19.88
CA VAL A 149 -9.01 -4.00 20.60
C VAL A 149 -8.70 -3.42 21.98
N VAL A 150 -8.65 -2.09 22.12
CA VAL A 150 -8.43 -1.43 23.41
C VAL A 150 -9.62 -1.65 24.34
N ASP A 151 -10.83 -1.44 23.83
CA ASP A 151 -12.07 -1.48 24.60
C ASP A 151 -12.44 -2.91 25.01
N THR A 152 -12.46 -3.83 24.03
CA THR A 152 -12.90 -5.21 24.26
C THR A 152 -11.78 -6.13 24.77
N GLY A 153 -10.52 -5.78 24.52
CA GLY A 153 -9.37 -6.66 24.75
C GLY A 153 -9.26 -7.84 23.78
N THR A 154 -10.19 -7.98 22.83
CA THR A 154 -10.17 -9.05 21.83
C THR A 154 -9.10 -8.72 20.77
N PRO A 155 -8.18 -9.64 20.43
CA PRO A 155 -7.20 -9.39 19.39
C PRO A 155 -7.86 -9.18 18.02
N LEU A 156 -7.31 -8.27 17.23
CA LEU A 156 -7.60 -8.15 15.81
C LEU A 156 -6.84 -9.25 15.08
N ASP A 157 -7.58 -10.26 14.62
CA ASP A 157 -7.05 -11.42 13.90
C ASP A 157 -7.23 -11.25 12.38
N GLY A 158 -6.47 -10.32 11.79
CA GLY A 158 -6.47 -10.08 10.36
C GLY A 158 -7.49 -9.04 9.91
N LEU A 159 -7.01 -7.87 9.49
CA LEU A 159 -7.76 -6.87 8.74
C LEU A 159 -7.00 -6.50 7.47
N VAL A 160 -7.59 -6.75 6.30
CA VAL A 160 -7.02 -6.30 5.04
C VAL A 160 -7.37 -4.83 4.84
N VAL A 161 -6.34 -4.01 4.70
CA VAL A 161 -6.43 -2.56 4.49
C VAL A 161 -5.78 -2.22 3.16
N ASP A 162 -6.57 -1.64 2.25
CA ASP A 162 -6.08 -1.02 1.03
C ASP A 162 -5.38 0.32 1.32
N TYR A 163 -4.18 0.25 1.89
CA TYR A 163 -3.47 1.43 2.36
C TYR A 163 -3.07 2.30 1.17
N THR A 164 -3.67 3.50 1.11
CA THR A 164 -3.50 4.45 0.00
C THR A 164 -3.04 5.80 0.54
N GLU A 165 -1.93 6.32 0.02
CA GLU A 165 -1.38 7.60 0.47
C GLU A 165 -0.74 8.37 -0.68
N GLN A 166 -0.79 9.70 -0.62
CA GLN A 166 -0.07 10.56 -1.54
C GLN A 166 1.26 11.00 -0.93
N ARG A 167 2.39 10.62 -1.54
CA ARG A 167 3.73 11.04 -1.13
C ARG A 167 4.52 11.57 -2.33
N LEU A 168 5.22 12.69 -2.15
CA LEU A 168 6.00 13.36 -3.21
C LEU A 168 5.21 13.56 -4.52
N GLY A 169 3.92 13.88 -4.42
CA GLY A 169 3.05 14.11 -5.58
C GLY A 169 2.58 12.84 -6.31
N ARG A 170 2.94 11.65 -5.82
CA ARG A 170 2.53 10.36 -6.37
C ARG A 170 1.57 9.64 -5.42
N ILE A 171 0.57 8.98 -5.97
CA ILE A 171 -0.33 8.12 -5.21
C ILE A 171 0.37 6.76 -5.09
N HIS A 172 0.46 6.24 -3.88
CA HIS A 172 0.99 4.93 -3.59
C HIS A 172 -0.09 4.07 -2.94
N ARG A 173 -0.12 2.79 -3.30
CA ARG A 173 -1.01 1.79 -2.71
C ARG A 173 -0.25 0.55 -2.29
N ALA A 174 -0.69 -0.04 -1.20
CA ALA A 174 -0.27 -1.36 -0.76
C ALA A 174 -1.42 -2.02 0.00
N PRO A 175 -1.91 -3.21 -0.41
CA PRO A 175 -2.79 -3.99 0.43
C PRO A 175 -1.98 -4.54 1.61
N LEU A 176 -2.40 -4.20 2.84
CA LEU A 176 -1.70 -4.56 4.07
C LEU A 176 -2.64 -5.39 4.95
N LEU A 177 -2.15 -6.52 5.45
CA LEU A 177 -2.85 -7.36 6.41
C LEU A 177 -2.39 -7.01 7.82
N TYR A 178 -3.30 -6.47 8.62
CA TYR A 178 -3.06 -6.02 10.00
C TYR A 178 -3.46 -7.07 11.02
N TYR A 179 -2.65 -7.18 12.08
CA TYR A 179 -2.98 -7.88 13.32
C TYR A 179 -2.73 -6.93 14.48
N ALA A 180 -3.51 -7.06 15.54
CA ALA A 180 -3.25 -6.29 16.75
C ALA A 180 -3.70 -7.03 17.99
N ALA A 181 -2.97 -6.81 19.09
CA ALA A 181 -3.34 -7.33 20.40
C ALA A 181 -2.99 -6.32 21.48
N ARG A 182 -3.78 -6.34 22.56
CA ARG A 182 -3.50 -5.53 23.74
C ARG A 182 -2.28 -6.07 24.46
N CYS A 183 -1.40 -5.16 24.86
CA CYS A 183 -0.16 -5.41 25.58
C CYS A 183 -0.10 -4.46 26.80
N GLY A 184 -0.74 -4.87 27.91
CA GLY A 184 -0.94 -4.01 29.06
C GLY A 184 -1.92 -2.85 28.74
N VAL A 185 -1.45 -1.61 28.85
CA VAL A 185 -2.22 -0.41 28.46
C VAL A 185 -2.01 0.01 27.01
N GLN A 186 -1.10 -0.66 26.30
CA GLN A 186 -0.74 -0.37 24.92
C GLN A 186 -1.33 -1.41 23.97
N VAL A 187 -1.23 -1.16 22.67
CA VAL A 187 -1.58 -2.09 21.61
C VAL A 187 -0.35 -2.37 20.77
N LEU A 188 0.00 -3.64 20.62
CA LEU A 188 0.96 -4.07 19.61
C LEU A 188 0.19 -4.27 18.31
N ALA A 189 0.54 -3.53 17.27
CA ALA A 189 0.01 -3.73 15.93
C ALA A 189 1.13 -4.15 14.99
N THR A 190 0.86 -5.16 14.17
CA THR A 190 1.76 -5.63 13.12
C THR A 190 1.04 -5.62 11.78
N TRP A 191 1.80 -5.45 10.70
CA TRP A 191 1.25 -5.59 9.36
C TRP A 191 2.30 -6.04 8.36
N GLN A 192 1.79 -6.68 7.30
CA GLN A 192 2.58 -7.15 6.18
C GLN A 192 1.82 -6.94 4.87
N PRO A 193 2.50 -6.85 3.73
CA PRO A 193 1.85 -6.90 2.42
C PRO A 193 1.00 -8.15 2.26
N VAL A 194 -0.18 -7.98 1.67
CA VAL A 194 -0.96 -9.11 1.16
C VAL A 194 -0.23 -9.64 -0.07
N GLN A 195 0.14 -10.92 -0.04
CA GLN A 195 0.62 -11.63 -1.22
C GLN A 195 -0.58 -12.17 -1.98
N THR A 196 -0.65 -11.89 -3.28
CA THR A 196 -1.67 -12.49 -4.13
C THR A 196 -1.35 -13.97 -4.37
N GLN A 197 -2.36 -14.79 -4.62
CA GLN A 197 -2.17 -16.22 -4.92
C GLN A 197 -1.28 -16.45 -6.16
N ALA A 198 -1.31 -15.51 -7.12
CA ALA A 198 -0.43 -15.52 -8.28
C ALA A 198 1.04 -15.26 -7.90
N GLU A 199 1.29 -14.32 -6.99
CA GLU A 199 2.63 -14.03 -6.43
C GLU A 199 3.20 -15.21 -5.62
N LEU A 200 2.33 -16.03 -5.02
CA LEU A 200 2.70 -17.23 -4.27
C LEU A 200 3.05 -18.43 -5.17
N LEU A 201 2.81 -18.36 -6.49
CA LEU A 201 3.27 -19.39 -7.41
C LEU A 201 4.80 -19.38 -7.45
N THR A 202 5.39 -20.52 -7.05
CA THR A 202 6.84 -20.72 -7.10
C THR A 202 7.40 -20.47 -8.50
N ILE A 203 8.66 -20.03 -8.57
CA ILE A 203 9.39 -19.85 -9.83
C ILE A 203 9.35 -21.13 -10.67
N ASP A 204 9.47 -22.30 -10.02
CA ASP A 204 9.39 -23.61 -10.67
C ASP A 204 8.02 -23.89 -11.29
N ALA A 205 6.92 -23.55 -10.59
CA ALA A 205 5.57 -23.72 -11.12
C ALA A 205 5.30 -22.81 -12.34
N GLN A 206 5.80 -21.57 -12.30
CA GLN A 206 5.75 -20.65 -13.45
C GLN A 206 6.57 -21.19 -14.63
N PHE A 207 7.76 -21.73 -14.36
CA PHE A 207 8.66 -22.30 -15.36
C PHE A 207 8.07 -23.54 -16.03
N LEU A 208 7.67 -24.54 -15.24
CA LEU A 208 7.19 -25.83 -15.73
C LEU A 208 5.90 -25.72 -16.54
N ALA A 209 5.06 -24.72 -16.24
CA ALA A 209 3.78 -24.51 -16.92
C ALA A 209 3.80 -23.39 -17.96
N SER A 210 4.94 -22.72 -18.19
CA SER A 210 5.01 -21.53 -19.06
C SER A 210 3.93 -20.49 -18.72
N MET A 211 3.71 -20.28 -17.42
CA MET A 211 2.73 -19.35 -16.90
C MET A 211 3.43 -18.08 -16.41
N GLY A 212 2.72 -16.96 -16.51
CA GLY A 212 3.15 -15.68 -15.98
C GLY A 212 1.95 -14.91 -15.46
N TRP A 213 2.20 -14.07 -14.46
CA TRP A 213 1.25 -13.08 -13.98
C TRP A 213 1.85 -11.67 -14.11
N GLY A 214 0.95 -10.69 -14.19
CA GLY A 214 1.25 -9.27 -14.20
C GLY A 214 0.22 -8.53 -13.36
N HIS A 215 0.67 -7.52 -12.65
CA HIS A 215 -0.15 -6.61 -11.86
C HIS A 215 0.07 -5.18 -12.36
N TRP A 216 -1.03 -4.50 -12.70
CA TRP A 216 -1.04 -3.09 -13.07
C TRP A 216 -1.88 -2.33 -12.03
N ASP A 217 -1.22 -1.57 -11.16
CA ASP A 217 -1.90 -0.64 -10.26
C ASP A 217 -2.25 0.63 -11.04
N LEU A 218 -3.52 0.76 -11.43
CA LEU A 218 -4.01 1.88 -12.22
C LEU A 218 -3.88 3.22 -11.49
N LEU A 219 -3.94 3.23 -10.16
CA LEU A 219 -3.88 4.45 -9.37
C LEU A 219 -2.44 4.94 -9.22
N SER A 220 -1.53 4.09 -8.74
CA SER A 220 -0.12 4.47 -8.59
C SER A 220 0.65 4.47 -9.91
N GLY A 221 0.17 3.73 -10.91
CA GLY A 221 0.89 3.45 -12.14
C GLY A 221 2.00 2.41 -11.98
N LYS A 222 2.14 1.78 -10.81
CA LYS A 222 3.12 0.71 -10.60
C LYS A 222 2.73 -0.52 -11.41
N ILE A 223 3.70 -1.09 -12.12
CA ILE A 223 3.54 -2.31 -12.89
C ILE A 223 4.50 -3.35 -12.30
N THR A 224 4.04 -4.57 -12.14
CA THR A 224 4.86 -5.69 -11.65
C THR A 224 4.57 -6.91 -12.50
N TRP A 225 5.61 -7.44 -13.14
CA TRP A 225 5.53 -8.69 -13.89
C TRP A 225 6.34 -9.76 -13.19
N SER A 226 5.80 -10.97 -13.19
CA SER A 226 6.56 -12.16 -12.85
C SER A 226 7.71 -12.41 -13.84
N GLU A 227 8.70 -13.18 -13.42
CA GLU A 227 9.74 -13.69 -14.32
C GLU A 227 9.15 -14.57 -15.43
N GLY A 228 8.09 -15.34 -15.13
CA GLY A 228 7.36 -16.11 -16.13
C GLY A 228 6.77 -15.23 -17.24
N LEU A 229 6.06 -14.15 -16.87
CA LEU A 229 5.45 -13.25 -17.85
C LEU A 229 6.50 -12.49 -18.66
N SER A 230 7.57 -12.05 -18.00
CA SER A 230 8.69 -11.36 -18.67
C SER A 230 9.35 -12.26 -19.72
N ARG A 231 9.50 -13.56 -19.43
CA ARG A 231 10.02 -14.54 -20.40
C ARG A 231 9.09 -14.77 -21.59
N ILE A 232 7.77 -14.84 -21.35
CA ILE A 232 6.76 -15.03 -22.42
C ILE A 232 6.81 -13.87 -23.42
N PHE A 233 6.99 -12.65 -22.94
CA PHE A 233 7.04 -11.43 -23.75
C PHE A 233 8.45 -10.99 -24.13
N HIS A 234 9.48 -11.80 -23.85
CA HIS A 234 10.89 -11.47 -24.10
C HIS A 234 11.32 -10.07 -23.59
N ALA A 235 10.71 -9.62 -22.49
CA ALA A 235 10.96 -8.30 -21.90
C ALA A 235 12.05 -8.36 -20.81
N ASP A 236 12.80 -7.27 -20.62
CA ASP A 236 13.65 -7.11 -19.43
C ASP A 236 12.74 -7.07 -18.19
N VAL A 237 13.04 -7.91 -17.19
CA VAL A 237 12.28 -8.01 -15.93
C VAL A 237 12.19 -6.66 -15.21
N ARG A 238 13.14 -5.75 -15.44
CA ARG A 238 13.14 -4.39 -14.87
C ARG A 238 12.29 -3.40 -15.66
N MET A 239 11.79 -3.76 -16.83
CA MET A 239 11.00 -2.92 -17.72
C MET A 239 9.70 -3.64 -18.15
N PRO A 240 8.77 -3.92 -17.21
CA PRO A 240 7.49 -4.52 -17.54
C PRO A 240 6.65 -3.57 -18.42
N TRP A 241 5.85 -4.13 -19.33
CA TRP A 241 5.06 -3.31 -20.25
C TRP A 241 3.81 -2.71 -19.58
N SER A 242 3.50 -1.47 -19.93
CA SER A 242 2.21 -0.85 -19.62
C SER A 242 1.06 -1.50 -20.41
N LEU A 243 -0.18 -1.27 -19.98
CA LEU A 243 -1.35 -1.72 -20.74
C LEU A 243 -1.36 -1.13 -22.15
N GLU A 244 -0.90 0.11 -22.32
CA GLU A 244 -0.79 0.74 -23.64
C GLU A 244 0.25 0.04 -24.52
N GLN A 245 1.42 -0.30 -23.97
CA GLN A 245 2.46 -1.06 -24.68
C GLN A 245 1.99 -2.49 -25.01
N LEU A 246 1.18 -3.10 -24.15
CA LEU A 246 0.53 -4.37 -24.44
C LEU A 246 -0.43 -4.25 -25.65
N CYS A 247 -1.15 -3.13 -25.76
CA CYS A 247 -2.01 -2.83 -26.90
C CYS A 247 -1.22 -2.63 -28.20
N ASP A 248 0.01 -2.10 -28.16
CA ASP A 248 0.88 -1.96 -29.33
C ASP A 248 1.31 -3.30 -29.93
N ALA A 249 1.46 -4.32 -29.08
CA ALA A 249 1.80 -5.67 -29.48
C ALA A 249 0.58 -6.48 -29.93
N LEU A 250 -0.64 -5.93 -29.90
CA LEU A 250 -1.86 -6.69 -30.15
C LEU A 250 -2.05 -7.02 -31.65
N LEU A 251 -2.41 -8.27 -31.95
CA LEU A 251 -2.84 -8.64 -33.30
C LEU A 251 -4.23 -8.02 -33.61
N PRO A 252 -4.45 -7.47 -34.82
CA PRO A 252 -5.69 -6.75 -35.14
C PRO A 252 -6.98 -7.55 -34.89
N ASP A 253 -6.96 -8.85 -35.17
CA ASP A 253 -8.10 -9.76 -34.98
C ASP A 253 -8.51 -9.92 -33.50
N ASP A 254 -7.57 -9.70 -32.58
CA ASP A 254 -7.76 -9.90 -31.15
C ASP A 254 -8.19 -8.61 -30.43
N LEU A 255 -8.31 -7.48 -31.16
CA LEU A 255 -8.73 -6.19 -30.61
C LEU A 255 -10.11 -6.23 -29.92
N PRO A 256 -11.18 -6.78 -30.52
CA PRO A 256 -12.50 -6.80 -29.88
C PRO A 256 -12.48 -7.60 -28.58
N ALA A 257 -11.77 -8.75 -28.58
CA ALA A 257 -11.67 -9.62 -27.41
C ALA A 257 -10.90 -8.97 -26.26
N LEU A 258 -9.78 -8.28 -26.55
CA LEU A 258 -9.05 -7.53 -25.52
C LEU A 258 -9.86 -6.34 -25.01
N ALA A 259 -10.55 -5.63 -25.90
CA ALA A 259 -11.36 -4.47 -25.54
C ALA A 259 -12.48 -4.85 -24.58
N GLU A 260 -13.24 -5.91 -24.87
CA GLU A 260 -14.28 -6.43 -23.98
C GLU A 260 -13.71 -6.85 -22.62
N PHE A 261 -12.58 -7.57 -22.65
CA PHE A 261 -11.90 -8.01 -21.43
C PHE A 261 -11.48 -6.83 -20.55
N LEU A 262 -10.81 -5.83 -21.12
CA LEU A 262 -10.36 -4.65 -20.38
C LEU A 262 -11.54 -3.79 -19.90
N SER A 263 -12.60 -3.63 -20.70
CA SER A 263 -13.80 -2.91 -20.27
C SER A 263 -14.47 -3.56 -19.06
N SER A 264 -14.58 -4.89 -19.03
CA SER A 264 -15.14 -5.63 -17.89
C SER A 264 -14.28 -5.48 -16.63
N VAL A 265 -12.95 -5.66 -16.76
CA VAL A 265 -12.01 -5.44 -15.64
C VAL A 265 -12.09 -4.01 -15.10
N LEU A 266 -12.13 -3.01 -15.98
CA LEU A 266 -12.20 -1.60 -15.59
C LEU A 266 -13.55 -1.23 -14.94
N ALA A 267 -14.63 -1.94 -15.29
CA ALA A 267 -15.92 -1.83 -14.62
C ALA A 267 -15.94 -2.49 -13.23
N GLY A 268 -14.86 -3.15 -12.82
CA GLY A 268 -14.74 -3.87 -11.54
C GLY A 268 -15.37 -5.25 -11.56
N GLU A 269 -15.63 -5.81 -12.74
CA GLU A 269 -16.16 -7.16 -12.91
C GLU A 269 -15.01 -8.18 -12.95
N GLU A 270 -15.29 -9.43 -12.57
CA GLU A 270 -14.37 -10.54 -12.82
C GLU A 270 -14.57 -11.02 -14.26
N PRO A 271 -13.61 -10.74 -15.18
CA PRO A 271 -13.78 -11.15 -16.56
C PRO A 271 -13.65 -12.67 -16.70
N ALA A 272 -14.37 -13.24 -17.68
CA ALA A 272 -14.09 -14.60 -18.11
C ALA A 272 -12.68 -14.70 -18.71
N TRP A 273 -12.09 -15.90 -18.65
CA TRP A 273 -10.82 -16.15 -19.34
C TRP A 273 -10.98 -15.90 -20.85
N THR A 274 -9.93 -15.35 -21.47
CA THR A 274 -9.91 -15.04 -22.90
C THR A 274 -8.59 -15.48 -23.53
N ARG A 275 -8.58 -15.64 -24.85
CA ARG A 275 -7.38 -15.95 -25.62
C ARG A 275 -7.03 -14.75 -26.48
N ILE A 276 -5.84 -14.23 -26.29
CA ILE A 276 -5.34 -13.04 -26.98
C ILE A 276 -3.97 -13.37 -27.54
N ARG A 277 -3.75 -13.01 -28.80
CA ARG A 277 -2.45 -13.16 -29.46
C ARG A 277 -1.73 -11.81 -29.50
N PHE A 278 -0.45 -11.85 -29.14
CA PHE A 278 0.45 -10.70 -29.19
C PHE A 278 1.62 -10.99 -30.14
N LEU A 279 2.09 -9.94 -30.82
CA LEU A 279 3.34 -9.93 -31.55
C LEU A 279 4.47 -9.68 -30.54
N VAL A 280 5.23 -10.74 -30.24
CA VAL A 280 6.44 -10.65 -29.41
C VAL A 280 7.64 -10.62 -30.35
N LEU A 281 8.41 -9.53 -30.31
CA LEU A 281 9.62 -9.33 -31.13
C LEU A 281 10.88 -9.72 -30.35
#